data_AF-A0A9E5R8M3-F1
#
_entry.id   AF-A0A9E5R8M3-F1
#
_cell.length_a   1.000
_cell.length_b   1.000
_cell.length_c   1.000
_cell.angle_alpha   90.00
_cell.angle_beta   90.00
_cell.angle_gamma   90.00
#
_symmetry.space_group_name_H-M   'P 1'
#
loop_
_entity.id
_entity.type
_entity.pdbx_description
1 polymer ?
#
loop_
_entity_poly.entity_id
_entity_poly.type
_entity_poly.pdbx_seq_one_letter_code
_entity_poly.pdbx_strand_id
1 'polypeptide(L)'
;PGNQCNRDCSFCTVFGSPKGWYSEYTPEHLEAALRTVMLHQQGAIKFYGGEPTLNPENVMWAIAYLRQRGYQGAIVIYSNGIQAERLLQILESDPLGKTTASLNYSIATGMVRPKCPKSHWSG
;
A
#
# COMPACT_ATOMS: atom_id res chain seq x y z
N PRO A 1 -2.43 -1.74 9.67
CA PRO A 1 -2.12 -2.55 8.47
C PRO A 1 -0.94 -3.49 8.68
N GLY A 2 -1.08 -4.72 8.19
CA GLY A 2 -0.12 -5.81 8.37
C GLY A 2 0.62 -6.19 7.10
N ASN A 3 1.09 -7.44 7.07
CA ASN A 3 1.94 -7.99 6.01
C ASN A 3 1.18 -8.90 5.02
N GLN A 4 -0.15 -8.91 5.01
CA GLN A 4 -0.92 -9.68 4.03
C GLN A 4 -0.58 -9.25 2.59
N CYS A 5 -0.10 -10.19 1.78
CA CYS A 5 0.35 -9.95 0.41
C CYS A 5 -0.08 -11.11 -0.50
N ASN A 6 -0.43 -10.85 -1.75
CA ASN A 6 -0.72 -11.91 -2.74
C ASN A 6 0.55 -12.48 -3.39
N ARG A 7 1.73 -12.22 -2.82
CA ARG A 7 3.02 -12.80 -3.19
C ARG A 7 3.77 -13.27 -1.96
N ASP A 8 4.67 -14.21 -2.18
CA ASP A 8 5.60 -14.74 -1.19
C ASP A 8 7.03 -14.59 -1.75
N CYS A 9 7.53 -13.35 -1.75
CA CYS A 9 8.81 -13.01 -2.36
C CYS A 9 9.96 -13.45 -1.45
N SER A 10 10.93 -14.20 -1.96
CA SER A 10 12.09 -14.69 -1.18
C SER A 10 13.00 -13.59 -0.61
N PHE A 11 12.93 -12.38 -1.18
CA PHE A 11 13.68 -11.20 -0.74
C PHE A 11 12.82 -10.21 0.07
N CYS A 12 11.62 -10.61 0.48
CA CYS A 12 10.70 -9.72 1.19
C CYS A 12 11.22 -9.38 2.59
N THR A 13 11.59 -8.12 2.83
CA THR A 13 12.07 -7.63 4.13
C THR A 13 10.95 -7.35 5.13
N VAL A 14 9.70 -7.31 4.66
CA VAL A 14 8.49 -7.07 5.46
C VAL A 14 7.69 -8.36 5.71
N PHE A 15 8.29 -9.51 5.40
CA PHE A 15 7.71 -10.85 5.57
C PHE A 15 6.29 -10.95 4.98
N GLY A 16 6.07 -10.32 3.83
CA GLY A 16 4.79 -10.31 3.13
C GLY A 16 4.44 -11.68 2.58
N SER A 17 3.22 -12.15 2.87
CA SER A 17 2.77 -13.50 2.52
C SER A 17 1.25 -13.57 2.33
N PRO A 18 0.71 -14.53 1.54
CA PRO A 18 -0.73 -14.78 1.49
C PRO A 18 -1.34 -15.15 2.84
N LYS A 19 -0.52 -15.71 3.75
CA LYS A 19 -0.90 -16.02 5.13
C LYS A 19 -0.61 -14.88 6.11
N GLY A 20 -0.20 -13.72 5.61
CA GLY A 20 0.01 -12.53 6.43
C GLY A 20 -1.31 -12.02 7.00
N TRP A 21 -1.22 -11.21 8.05
CA TRP A 21 -2.37 -10.62 8.71
C TRP A 21 -2.69 -9.24 8.14
N TYR A 22 -3.94 -8.82 8.31
CA TYR A 22 -4.40 -7.50 7.93
C TYR A 22 -5.25 -6.88 9.03
N SER A 23 -5.08 -5.57 9.21
CA SER A 23 -5.95 -4.74 10.01
C SER A 23 -6.05 -3.40 9.32
N GLU A 24 -7.25 -2.84 9.26
CA GLU A 24 -7.50 -1.57 8.60
C GLU A 24 -6.68 -0.43 9.22
N TYR A 25 -6.42 0.60 8.42
CA TYR A 25 -6.00 1.89 8.96
C TYR A 25 -7.13 2.43 9.85
N THR A 26 -6.75 3.05 10.96
CA THR A 26 -7.68 3.73 11.87
C THR A 26 -7.28 5.18 12.00
N PRO A 27 -8.17 6.07 12.46
CA PRO A 27 -7.83 7.46 12.74
C PRO A 27 -6.56 7.58 13.61
N GLU A 28 -6.43 6.76 14.64
CA GLU A 28 -5.31 6.79 15.58
C GLU A 28 -3.98 6.49 14.89
N HIS A 29 -3.96 5.53 13.96
CA HIS A 29 -2.78 5.21 13.15
C HIS A 29 -2.36 6.40 12.28
N LEU A 30 -3.32 7.04 11.61
CA LEU A 30 -3.04 8.14 10.69
C LEU A 30 -2.63 9.41 11.42
N GLU A 31 -3.28 9.72 12.55
CA GLU A 31 -2.89 10.82 13.43
C GLU A 31 -1.49 10.62 14.00
N ALA A 32 -1.12 9.39 14.36
CA ALA A 32 0.25 9.08 14.78
C ALA A 32 1.27 9.35 13.66
N ALA A 33 0.95 9.02 12.41
CA ALA A 33 1.79 9.35 11.27
C ALA A 33 1.91 10.87 11.06
N LEU A 34 0.79 11.60 11.14
CA LEU A 34 0.78 13.07 10.99
C LEU A 34 1.63 13.79 12.04
N ARG A 35 1.71 13.27 13.27
CA ARG A 35 2.58 13.83 14.32
C ARG A 35 4.08 13.67 14.05
N THR A 36 4.47 12.76 13.17
CA THR A 36 5.90 12.43 12.94
C THR A 36 6.42 12.92 11.59
N VAL A 37 5.54 13.42 10.71
CA VAL A 37 5.88 13.86 9.35
C VAL A 37 5.71 15.37 9.19
N MET A 38 6.49 15.98 8.32
CA MET A 38 6.25 17.35 7.85
C MET A 38 4.91 17.40 7.09
N LEU A 39 4.01 18.29 7.49
CA LEU A 39 2.67 18.36 6.89
C LEU A 39 2.65 19.04 5.51
N HIS A 40 3.63 19.89 5.22
CA HIS A 40 3.75 20.60 3.95
C HIS A 40 4.44 19.75 2.87
N GLN A 41 4.71 20.35 1.71
CA GLN A 41 5.09 19.65 0.47
C GLN A 41 6.37 18.80 0.53
N GLN A 42 7.18 18.92 1.59
CA GLN A 42 8.42 18.17 1.77
C GLN A 42 8.22 16.85 2.54
N GLY A 43 7.06 16.64 3.15
CA GLY A 43 6.73 15.37 3.82
C GLY A 43 6.46 14.23 2.84
N ALA A 44 6.71 13.01 3.29
CA ALA A 44 6.35 11.80 2.57
C ALA A 44 5.76 10.74 3.51
N ILE A 45 4.56 10.26 3.20
CA ILE A 45 3.93 9.12 3.87
C ILE A 45 3.97 7.94 2.90
N LYS A 46 4.42 6.78 3.38
CA LYS A 46 4.56 5.56 2.58
C LYS A 46 3.56 4.52 3.05
N PHE A 47 2.77 3.97 2.13
CA PHE A 47 1.93 2.81 2.35
C PHE A 47 2.72 1.58 1.90
N TYR A 48 3.21 0.78 2.85
CA TYR A 48 4.06 -0.39 2.62
C TYR A 48 3.79 -1.48 3.66
N GLY A 49 4.36 -2.67 3.47
CA GLY A 49 4.16 -3.86 4.31
C GLY A 49 3.67 -5.02 3.46
N GLY A 50 2.38 -5.35 3.55
CA GLY A 50 1.72 -6.26 2.62
C GLY A 50 1.53 -5.70 1.20
N GLU A 51 0.46 -6.10 0.53
CA GLU A 51 0.05 -5.52 -0.77
C GLU A 51 -1.13 -4.56 -0.58
N PRO A 52 -0.93 -3.22 -0.65
CA PRO A 52 -1.99 -2.24 -0.43
C PRO A 52 -3.20 -2.41 -1.34
N THR A 53 -3.00 -2.88 -2.58
CA THR A 53 -4.10 -3.08 -3.54
C THR A 53 -5.06 -4.22 -3.17
N LEU A 54 -4.76 -5.02 -2.13
CA LEU A 54 -5.71 -6.00 -1.60
C LEU A 54 -6.90 -5.34 -0.91
N ASN A 55 -6.72 -4.14 -0.33
CA ASN A 55 -7.76 -3.39 0.38
C ASN A 55 -7.81 -1.93 -0.11
N PRO A 56 -8.14 -1.69 -1.39
CA PRO A 56 -8.01 -0.38 -2.02
C PRO A 56 -8.91 0.68 -1.36
N GLU A 57 -10.12 0.31 -0.95
CA GLU A 57 -11.06 1.24 -0.30
C GLU A 57 -10.52 1.81 0.99
N ASN A 58 -9.89 0.98 1.83
CA ASN A 58 -9.29 1.44 3.09
C ASN A 58 -8.04 2.32 2.84
N VAL A 59 -7.29 2.06 1.76
CA VAL A 59 -6.18 2.94 1.34
C VAL A 59 -6.69 4.29 0.84
N MET A 60 -7.73 4.30 -0.01
CA MET A 60 -8.36 5.53 -0.51
C MET A 60 -8.96 6.35 0.65
N TRP A 61 -9.63 5.69 1.59
CA TRP A 61 -10.11 6.32 2.82
C TRP A 61 -8.96 6.96 3.62
N ALA A 62 -7.84 6.25 3.79
CA ALA A 62 -6.69 6.77 4.52
C ALA A 62 -6.07 7.99 3.82
N ILE A 63 -5.96 7.98 2.49
CA ILE A 63 -5.52 9.13 1.70
C ILE A 63 -6.45 10.32 1.95
N ALA A 64 -7.76 10.12 1.79
CA ALA A 64 -8.75 11.18 2.01
C ALA A 64 -8.67 11.74 3.44
N TYR A 65 -8.52 10.88 4.45
CA TYR A 65 -8.36 11.28 5.85
C TYR A 65 -7.13 12.16 6.06
N LEU A 66 -5.96 11.74 5.54
CA LEU A 66 -4.72 12.53 5.63
C LEU A 66 -4.88 13.91 4.96
N ARG A 67 -5.51 13.96 3.79
CA ARG A 67 -5.79 15.24 3.08
C ARG A 67 -6.74 16.14 3.86
N GLN A 68 -7.80 15.60 4.46
CA GLN A 68 -8.73 16.35 5.30
C GLN A 68 -8.06 16.96 6.54
N ARG A 69 -6.94 16.38 7.00
CA ARG A 69 -6.11 16.92 8.09
C ARG A 69 -4.99 17.84 7.64
N GLY A 70 -5.05 18.30 6.38
CA GLY A 70 -4.14 19.30 5.85
C GLY A 70 -2.77 18.75 5.44
N TYR A 71 -2.60 17.43 5.34
CA TYR A 71 -1.38 16.86 4.78
C TYR A 71 -1.25 17.18 3.29
N GLN A 72 -0.22 17.93 2.91
CA GLN A 72 0.05 18.38 1.53
C GLN A 72 1.28 17.70 0.90
N GLY A 73 1.98 16.86 1.66
CA GLY A 73 3.15 16.11 1.22
C GLY A 73 2.82 14.99 0.24
N ALA A 74 3.86 14.28 -0.21
CA ALA A 74 3.75 13.14 -1.10
C ALA A 74 3.15 11.92 -0.39
N ILE A 75 2.39 11.11 -1.12
CA ILE A 75 1.96 9.78 -0.68
C ILE A 75 2.56 8.77 -1.66
N VAL A 76 3.19 7.71 -1.14
CA VAL A 76 3.81 6.68 -1.99
C VAL A 76 3.20 5.32 -1.67
N ILE A 77 2.59 4.68 -2.67
CA ILE A 77 2.05 3.33 -2.59
C ILE A 77 3.10 2.33 -3.07
N TYR A 78 3.58 1.47 -2.17
CA TYR A 78 4.49 0.38 -2.52
C TYR A 78 3.64 -0.82 -2.93
N SER A 79 3.69 -1.21 -4.21
CA SER A 79 2.86 -2.31 -4.75
C SER A 79 3.69 -3.26 -5.60
N ASN A 80 3.29 -4.52 -5.66
CA ASN A 80 3.86 -5.51 -6.56
C ASN A 80 3.30 -5.44 -8.00
N GLY A 81 2.33 -4.56 -8.25
CA GLY A 81 1.79 -4.28 -9.58
C GLY A 81 0.80 -5.32 -10.15
N ILE A 82 0.45 -6.38 -9.41
CA ILE A 82 -0.47 -7.43 -9.92
C ILE A 82 -1.89 -6.89 -10.14
N GLN A 83 -2.34 -5.93 -9.34
CA GLN A 83 -3.69 -5.36 -9.40
C GLN A 83 -3.65 -3.93 -9.93
N ALA A 84 -3.23 -3.76 -11.19
CA ALA A 84 -3.03 -2.46 -11.82
C ALA A 84 -4.26 -1.54 -11.73
N GLU A 85 -5.46 -2.03 -12.06
CA GLU A 85 -6.70 -1.23 -11.99
C GLU A 85 -6.96 -0.67 -10.58
N ARG A 86 -6.78 -1.49 -9.55
CA ARG A 86 -6.94 -1.05 -8.16
C ARG A 86 -5.86 -0.06 -7.75
N LEU A 87 -4.64 -0.22 -8.27
CA LEU A 87 -3.57 0.74 -8.04
C LEU A 87 -3.92 2.09 -8.67
N LEU A 88 -4.39 2.11 -9.92
CA LEU A 88 -4.83 3.33 -10.60
C LEU A 88 -5.94 4.04 -9.83
N GLN A 89 -6.96 3.30 -9.37
CA GLN A 89 -8.02 3.84 -8.49
C GLN A 89 -7.46 4.52 -7.24
N ILE A 90 -6.47 3.91 -6.57
CA ILE A 90 -5.82 4.51 -5.40
C ILE A 90 -5.09 5.81 -5.77
N LEU A 91 -4.33 5.81 -6.87
CA LEU A 91 -3.58 7.00 -7.29
C LEU A 91 -4.52 8.16 -7.66
N GLU A 92 -5.60 7.88 -8.38
CA GLU A 92 -6.60 8.85 -8.82
C GLU A 92 -7.49 9.37 -7.67
N SER A 93 -7.58 8.63 -6.56
CA SER A 93 -8.37 9.04 -5.40
C SER A 93 -7.82 10.26 -4.65
N ASP A 94 -6.54 10.60 -4.87
CA ASP A 94 -5.92 11.76 -4.22
C ASP A 94 -6.30 13.08 -4.93
N PRO A 95 -7.09 13.96 -4.30
CA PRO A 95 -7.51 15.21 -4.92
C PRO A 95 -6.36 16.17 -5.22
N LEU A 96 -5.19 15.98 -4.60
CA LEU A 96 -4.00 16.79 -4.87
C LEU A 96 -3.12 16.23 -6.00
N GLY A 97 -3.40 15.02 -6.51
CA GLY A 97 -2.59 14.37 -7.55
C GLY A 97 -1.14 14.14 -7.13
N LYS A 98 -0.86 13.98 -5.82
CA LYS A 98 0.49 13.80 -5.27
C LYS A 98 0.75 12.38 -4.75
N THR A 99 -0.16 11.46 -5.03
CA THR A 99 0.03 10.04 -4.77
C THR A 99 0.78 9.40 -5.94
N THR A 100 1.86 8.69 -5.64
CA THR A 100 2.69 7.97 -6.62
C THR A 100 2.81 6.50 -6.25
N ALA A 101 3.18 5.66 -7.20
CA ALA A 101 3.45 4.24 -6.96
C ALA A 101 4.94 3.93 -7.09
N SER A 102 5.45 3.09 -6.18
CA SER A 102 6.74 2.42 -6.32
C SER A 102 6.50 0.93 -6.53
N LEU A 103 6.86 0.43 -7.72
CA LEU A 103 6.62 -0.97 -8.09
C LEU A 103 7.77 -1.86 -7.60
N ASN A 104 7.46 -2.78 -6.69
CA ASN A 104 8.41 -3.76 -6.16
C ASN A 104 8.14 -5.12 -6.78
N TYR A 105 8.80 -5.40 -7.90
CA TYR A 105 8.71 -6.68 -8.58
C TYR A 105 10.08 -7.33 -8.74
N SER A 106 10.12 -8.65 -8.56
CA SER A 106 11.31 -9.45 -8.79
C SER A 106 11.65 -9.45 -10.27
N ILE A 107 12.72 -8.75 -10.67
CA ILE A 107 13.32 -8.90 -12.02
C ILE A 107 14.22 -10.14 -12.08
N ALA A 108 14.65 -10.67 -10.92
CA ALA A 108 15.74 -11.65 -10.80
C ALA A 108 15.62 -12.93 -11.63
N THR A 109 14.42 -13.35 -12.04
CA THR A 109 14.25 -14.60 -12.81
C THR A 109 13.68 -14.40 -14.20
N GLY A 110 13.30 -13.18 -14.62
CA GLY A 110 12.56 -12.93 -15.88
C GLY A 110 11.20 -13.64 -16.00
N MET A 111 10.89 -14.55 -15.08
CA MET A 111 9.65 -15.31 -14.99
C MET A 111 8.72 -14.66 -13.98
N VAL A 112 7.53 -14.29 -14.44
CA VAL A 112 6.39 -13.98 -13.57
C VAL A 112 6.14 -15.21 -12.69
N ARG A 113 6.49 -15.14 -11.39
CA ARG A 113 6.03 -16.19 -10.46
C ARG A 113 4.51 -16.30 -10.60
N PRO A 114 3.94 -17.50 -10.81
CA PRO A 114 2.51 -17.67 -10.97
C PRO A 114 1.75 -17.01 -9.82
N LYS A 115 0.61 -16.38 -10.12
CA LYS A 115 -0.33 -15.93 -9.08
C LYS A 115 -0.59 -17.11 -8.13
N CYS A 116 -0.51 -16.88 -6.81
CA CYS A 116 -0.88 -17.91 -5.85
C CYS A 116 -2.31 -18.41 -6.16
N PRO A 117 -2.54 -19.73 -6.29
CA PRO A 117 -3.85 -20.29 -6.60
C PRO A 117 -4.92 -19.84 -5.60
N LYS A 118 -6.14 -19.58 -6.11
CA LYS A 118 -7.30 -19.17 -5.30
C LYS A 118 -7.71 -20.19 -4.22
N SER A 119 -7.23 -21.43 -4.30
CA SER A 119 -7.51 -22.50 -3.33
C SER A 119 -6.77 -22.36 -1.99
N HIS A 120 -5.86 -21.39 -1.85
CA HIS A 120 -5.12 -21.16 -0.60
C HIS A 120 -5.65 -19.97 0.23
N TRP A 121 -6.82 -19.43 -0.11
CA TRP A 121 -7.46 -18.27 0.54
C TRP A 121 -8.56 -18.67 1.53
N SER A 122 -8.39 -19.81 2.20
CA SER A 122 -9.32 -20.30 3.22
C SER A 122 -8.55 -20.58 4.50
N GLY A 123 -8.65 -19.65 5.44
CA GLY A 123 -8.13 -19.71 6.80
C GLY A 123 -8.79 -18.62 7.62
#